data_AF-A0A243RQ96-F1
#
_entry.id   AF-A0A243RQ96-F1
#
_cell.length_a   1.000
_cell.length_b   1.000
_cell.length_c   1.000
_cell.angle_alpha   90.00
_cell.angle_beta   90.00
_cell.angle_gamma   90.00
#
_symmetry.space_group_name_H-M   'P 1'
#
loop_
_entity.id
_entity.type
_entity.pdbx_description
1 polymer ?
#
loop_
_entity_poly.entity_id
_entity_poly.type
_entity_poly.pdbx_seq_one_letter_code
_entity_poly.pdbx_strand_id
1 'polypeptide(L)'
;MDAGADPSSEAAMDVAEAQLQHIACWFYDMTHELHVQKSHLYVEDPRFRVGIEANTRPGAAEWLQEAIKANAAGAAEAPTTAG
;
A
#
# COMPACT_ATOMS: atom_id res chain seq x y z
N MET A 1 -3.71 -4.84 10.56
CA MET A 1 -3.93 -3.75 11.53
C MET A 1 -4.45 -4.21 12.90
N ASP A 2 -5.52 -5.03 12.99
CA ASP A 2 -6.06 -5.47 14.30
C ASP A 2 -5.15 -6.41 15.08
N ALA A 3 -4.32 -7.19 14.41
CA ALA A 3 -3.28 -7.99 15.05
C ALA A 3 -2.08 -7.16 15.57
N GLY A 4 -2.13 -5.82 15.46
CA GLY A 4 -1.00 -4.95 15.80
C GLY A 4 0.21 -5.11 14.87
N ALA A 5 0.00 -5.67 13.67
CA ALA A 5 1.06 -5.93 12.72
C ALA A 5 1.80 -4.63 12.34
N ASP A 6 3.13 -4.70 12.39
CA ASP A 6 4.02 -3.63 11.94
C ASP A 6 3.74 -3.31 10.46
N PRO A 7 3.60 -2.04 10.07
CA PRO A 7 3.38 -1.68 8.67
C PRO A 7 4.51 -2.15 7.72
N SER A 8 5.72 -2.42 8.20
CA SER A 8 6.80 -3.00 7.38
C SER A 8 6.90 -4.52 7.48
N SER A 9 5.93 -5.20 8.09
CA SER A 9 5.89 -6.66 8.12
C SER A 9 5.45 -7.26 6.79
N GLU A 10 5.83 -8.51 6.52
CA GLU A 10 5.42 -9.26 5.32
C GLU A 10 3.90 -9.27 5.15
N ALA A 11 3.16 -9.51 6.24
CA ALA A 11 1.70 -9.49 6.22
C ALA A 11 1.10 -8.11 5.85
N ALA A 12 1.80 -7.01 6.14
CA ALA A 12 1.38 -5.67 5.74
C ALA A 12 1.74 -5.38 4.27
N MET A 13 2.91 -5.83 3.84
CA MET A 13 3.33 -5.77 2.44
C MET A 13 2.38 -6.57 1.53
N ASP A 14 1.93 -7.74 1.95
CA ASP A 14 0.93 -8.55 1.23
C ASP A 14 -0.39 -7.80 1.05
N VAL A 15 -0.83 -7.03 2.05
CA VAL A 15 -2.03 -6.19 1.94
C VAL A 15 -1.82 -5.07 0.92
N ALA A 16 -0.66 -4.42 0.93
CA ALA A 16 -0.31 -3.40 -0.04
C ALA A 16 -0.25 -3.98 -1.47
N GLU A 17 0.38 -5.15 -1.65
CA GLU A 17 0.48 -5.84 -2.93
C GLU A 17 -0.91 -6.26 -3.45
N ALA A 18 -1.75 -6.84 -2.60
CA ALA A 18 -3.11 -7.19 -2.96
C ALA A 18 -3.91 -5.96 -3.43
N GLN A 19 -3.72 -4.80 -2.80
CA GLN A 19 -4.33 -3.55 -3.24
C GLN A 19 -3.80 -3.10 -4.60
N LEU A 20 -2.48 -3.16 -4.81
CA LEU A 20 -1.85 -2.82 -6.09
C LEU A 20 -2.43 -3.69 -7.21
N GLN A 21 -2.44 -5.01 -7.03
CA GLN A 21 -2.93 -5.97 -8.02
C GLN A 21 -4.41 -5.78 -8.31
N HIS A 22 -5.22 -5.48 -7.29
CA HIS A 22 -6.63 -5.16 -7.49
C HIS A 22 -6.80 -3.90 -8.35
N ILE A 23 -6.01 -2.84 -8.10
CA ILE A 23 -6.11 -1.61 -8.89
C ILE A 23 -5.63 -1.85 -10.34
N ALA A 24 -4.49 -2.54 -10.49
CA ALA A 24 -3.90 -2.89 -11.77
C ALA A 24 -4.84 -3.73 -12.65
N CYS A 25 -5.54 -4.69 -12.05
CA CYS A 25 -6.46 -5.58 -12.75
C CYS A 25 -7.75 -4.89 -13.21
N TRP A 26 -8.33 -4.01 -12.38
CA TRP A 26 -9.69 -3.51 -12.60
C TRP A 26 -9.78 -2.07 -13.10
N PHE A 27 -8.74 -1.25 -12.94
CA PHE A 27 -8.83 0.18 -13.22
C PHE A 27 -7.80 0.66 -14.24
N TYR A 28 -6.51 0.53 -13.92
CA TYR A 28 -5.42 0.99 -14.78
C TYR A 28 -4.10 0.41 -14.30
N ASP A 29 -3.12 0.33 -15.22
CA ASP A 29 -1.79 -0.19 -14.90
C ASP A 29 -1.14 0.61 -13.76
N MET A 30 -0.80 -0.11 -12.69
CA MET A 30 -0.30 0.46 -11.45
C MET A 30 1.03 -0.21 -11.12
N THR A 31 2.11 0.59 -11.14
CA THR A 31 3.43 0.15 -10.70
C THR A 31 3.62 0.41 -9.21
N HIS A 32 4.60 -0.26 -8.58
CA HIS A 32 4.97 0.00 -7.19
C HIS A 32 5.34 1.48 -6.95
N GLU A 33 6.06 2.10 -7.89
CA GLU A 33 6.42 3.52 -7.81
C GLU A 33 5.19 4.42 -7.82
N LEU A 34 4.24 4.18 -8.74
CA LEU A 34 3.01 4.96 -8.82
C LEU A 34 2.13 4.76 -7.57
N HIS A 35 2.14 3.55 -7.02
CA HIS A 35 1.41 3.23 -5.79
C HIS A 35 1.97 4.00 -4.60
N VAL A 36 3.31 4.13 -4.48
CA VAL A 36 3.95 4.99 -3.48
C VAL A 36 3.55 6.44 -3.68
N GLN A 37 3.65 6.99 -4.89
CA GLN A 37 3.25 8.38 -5.15
C GLN A 37 1.79 8.64 -4.79
N LYS A 38 0.89 7.72 -5.14
CA LYS A 38 -0.53 7.79 -4.81
C LYS A 38 -0.80 7.69 -3.30
N SER A 39 0.05 6.95 -2.56
CA SER A 39 -0.09 6.81 -1.10
C SER A 39 0.03 8.14 -0.36
N HIS A 40 0.78 9.11 -0.89
CA HIS A 40 0.85 10.46 -0.33
C HIS A 40 -0.52 11.13 -0.31
N LEU A 41 -1.31 10.96 -1.38
CA LEU A 41 -2.67 11.52 -1.45
C LEU A 41 -3.60 10.90 -0.40
N TYR A 42 -3.39 9.65 -0.01
CA TYR A 42 -4.19 9.01 1.05
C TYR A 42 -4.00 9.70 2.41
N VAL A 43 -2.84 10.30 2.64
CA VAL A 43 -2.46 10.98 3.89
C VAL A 43 -2.58 12.51 3.77
N GLU A 44 -2.36 13.10 2.60
CA GLU A 44 -2.37 14.56 2.45
C GLU A 44 -3.78 15.09 2.15
N ASP A 45 -4.61 14.33 1.44
CA ASP A 45 -5.96 14.75 1.05
C ASP A 45 -7.02 14.13 1.98
N PRO A 46 -7.77 14.96 2.75
CA PRO A 46 -8.83 14.47 3.63
C PRO A 46 -9.89 13.65 2.93
N ARG A 47 -10.15 13.89 1.64
CA ARG A 47 -11.18 13.15 0.88
C ARG A 47 -10.84 11.68 0.76
N PHE A 48 -9.55 11.36 0.56
CA PHE A 48 -9.08 9.98 0.51
C PHE A 48 -8.93 9.40 1.91
N ARG A 49 -8.34 10.16 2.85
CA ARG A 49 -8.18 9.70 4.25
C ARG A 49 -9.52 9.27 4.84
N VAL A 50 -10.54 10.12 4.74
CA VAL A 50 -11.87 9.84 5.31
C VAL A 50 -12.45 8.54 4.74
N GLY A 51 -12.31 8.29 3.44
CA GLY A 51 -12.79 7.05 2.83
C GLY A 51 -12.08 5.80 3.37
N ILE A 52 -10.77 5.88 3.59
CA ILE A 52 -9.97 4.77 4.13
C ILE A 52 -10.33 4.53 5.60
N GLU A 53 -10.27 5.58 6.42
CA GLU A 53 -10.47 5.47 7.87
C GLU A 53 -11.92 5.15 8.24
N ALA A 54 -12.91 5.64 7.49
CA ALA A 54 -14.32 5.32 7.73
C ALA A 54 -14.65 3.84 7.50
N ASN A 55 -13.93 3.16 6.59
CA ASN A 55 -14.11 1.74 6.31
C ASN A 55 -13.13 0.85 7.09
N THR A 56 -12.23 1.44 7.86
CA THR A 56 -11.23 0.72 8.65
C THR A 56 -11.16 1.28 10.07
N ARG A 57 -10.22 2.19 10.35
CA ARG A 57 -10.05 2.87 11.63
C ARG A 57 -9.17 4.13 11.47
N PRO A 58 -9.16 5.04 12.46
CA PRO A 58 -8.22 6.17 12.48
C PRO A 58 -6.75 5.71 12.39
N GLY A 59 -5.93 6.41 11.62
CA GLY A 59 -4.51 6.09 11.41
C GLY A 59 -4.25 5.02 10.35
N ALA A 60 -5.31 4.54 9.68
CA ALA A 60 -5.18 3.52 8.64
C ALA A 60 -4.48 4.03 7.38
N ALA A 61 -4.64 5.31 7.05
CA ALA A 61 -4.02 5.90 5.87
C ALA A 61 -2.49 5.93 5.99
N GLU A 62 -1.98 6.32 7.16
CA GLU A 62 -0.55 6.34 7.47
C GLU A 62 0.02 4.93 7.52
N TRP A 63 -0.67 3.99 8.19
CA TRP A 63 -0.24 2.59 8.25
C TRP A 63 -0.15 1.97 6.84
N LEU A 64 -1.16 2.22 6.00
CA LEU A 64 -1.18 1.73 4.62
C LEU A 64 -0.07 2.37 3.78
N GLN A 65 0.20 3.67 3.94
CA GLN A 65 1.29 4.34 3.25
C GLN A 65 2.65 3.68 3.56
N GLU A 66 2.92 3.39 4.84
CA GLU A 66 4.18 2.74 5.23
C GLU A 66 4.28 1.32 4.69
N ALA A 67 3.18 0.56 4.68
CA ALA A 67 3.13 -0.76 4.06
C ALA A 67 3.39 -0.73 2.54
N ILE A 68 2.85 0.27 1.84
CA ILE A 68 3.10 0.47 0.41
C ILE A 68 4.56 0.78 0.14
N LYS A 69 5.19 1.64 0.96
CA LYS A 69 6.62 1.96 0.84
C LYS A 69 7.49 0.74 1.09
N ALA A 70 7.19 -0.04 2.13
CA ALA A 70 7.91 -1.28 2.44
C ALA A 70 7.78 -2.30 1.31
N ASN A 71 6.57 -2.47 0.75
CA ASN A 71 6.34 -3.36 -0.37
C ASN A 71 7.14 -2.95 -1.62
N ALA A 72 7.12 -1.66 -1.97
CA ALA A 72 7.90 -1.16 -3.10
C ALA A 72 9.41 -1.33 -2.91
N ALA A 73 9.91 -1.14 -1.68
CA ALA A 73 11.33 -1.39 -1.36
C ALA A 73 11.68 -2.87 -1.52
N GLY A 74 10.85 -3.79 -1.00
CA GLY A 74 11.05 -5.23 -1.13
C GLY A 74 10.97 -5.72 -2.58
N ALA A 75 10.09 -5.14 -3.41
CA ALA A 75 9.99 -5.46 -4.83
C ALA A 75 11.21 -4.96 -5.64
N ALA A 76 11.79 -3.83 -5.25
CA ALA A 76 13.02 -3.32 -5.85
C ALA A 76 14.26 -4.17 -5.47
N GLU A 77 14.23 -4.80 -4.28
CA GLU A 77 15.30 -5.70 -3.81
C GLU A 77 15.11 -7.16 -4.27
N ALA A 78 13.93 -7.55 -4.73
CA ALA A 78 13.69 -8.89 -5.26
C ALA A 78 14.59 -9.13 -6.49
N PRO A 79 15.43 -10.19 -6.48
CA PRO A 79 16.25 -10.50 -7.64
C PRO A 79 15.32 -10.76 -8.82
N THR A 80 15.56 -10.07 -9.93
CA THR A 80 15.03 -10.46 -11.24
C THR A 80 15.53 -11.87 -11.54
N THR A 81 14.82 -12.89 -11.09
CA THR A 81 14.99 -14.25 -11.59
C THR A 81 14.34 -14.30 -12.96
N ALA A 82 15.11 -13.87 -13.97
CA ALA A 82 14.91 -14.29 -15.33
C ALA A 82 15.28 -15.77 -15.44
N GLY A 83 14.34 -16.58 -15.92
CA GLY A 83 14.50 -17.98 -16.28
C GLY A 83 13.67 -18.30 -17.50
#